data_AF-A0A8J7JF23-F1
#
_entry.id   AF-A0A8J7JF23-F1
#
_cell.length_a   1.000
_cell.length_b   1.000
_cell.length_c   1.000
_cell.angle_alpha   90.00
_cell.angle_beta   90.00
_cell.angle_gamma   90.00
#
_symmetry.space_group_name_H-M   'P 1'
#
loop_
_entity.id
_entity.type
_entity.pdbx_description
1 polymer ?
#
loop_
_entity_poly.entity_id
_entity_poly.type
_entity_poly.pdbx_seq_one_letter_code
_entity_poly.pdbx_strand_id
1 'polypeptide(L)' 'MADTYLEALTSRFPTLECAIAQLHRDDPKFRSVGEEMEMAEMARARWKDMPDRAEEYGRILERLEKEFLDAVVKDNG' A
#
# COMPACT_ATOMS: atom_id res chain seq x y z
N MET A 1 -3.54 14.82 0.21
CA MET A 1 -2.31 13.99 0.14
C MET A 1 -2.59 12.57 -0.37
N ALA A 2 -3.83 12.17 -0.65
CA ALA A 2 -4.16 10.83 -1.16
C ALA A 2 -3.71 10.57 -2.62
N ASP A 3 -3.64 11.60 -3.47
CA ASP A 3 -3.24 11.43 -4.88
C ASP A 3 -1.79 10.92 -5.01
N THR A 4 -0.90 11.35 -4.12
CA THR A 4 0.53 10.97 -4.14
C THR A 4 0.77 9.49 -3.85
N TYR A 5 -0.03 8.87 -2.97
CA TYR A 5 0.17 7.47 -2.62
C TYR A 5 -0.46 6.52 -3.64
N LEU A 6 -1.62 6.88 -4.19
CA LEU A 6 -2.19 6.16 -5.32
C LEU A 6 -1.23 6.15 -6.51
N GLU A 7 -0.62 7.30 -6.84
CA GLU A 7 0.42 7.39 -7.88
C GLU A 7 1.66 6.54 -7.56
N ALA A 8 2.08 6.49 -6.30
CA ALA A 8 3.18 5.63 -5.88
C ALA A 8 2.84 4.14 -6.07
N LEU A 9 1.61 3.72 -5.73
CA LEU A 9 1.13 2.35 -5.91
C LEU A 9 1.01 1.98 -7.39
N THR A 10 0.44 2.85 -8.23
CA THR A 10 0.32 2.59 -9.67
C THR A 10 1.68 2.60 -10.35
N SER A 11 2.62 3.45 -9.92
CA SER A 11 4.01 3.41 -10.41
C SER A 11 4.74 2.13 -10.00
N ARG A 12 4.43 1.56 -8.84
CA ARG A 12 5.04 0.31 -8.34
C ARG A 12 4.45 -0.93 -9.02
N PHE A 13 3.18 -0.87 -9.41
CA PHE A 13 2.46 -1.94 -10.09
C PHE A 13 1.78 -1.45 -11.38
N PRO A 14 2.55 -1.08 -12.42
CA PRO A 14 2.01 -0.43 -13.62
C PRO A 14 1.02 -1.32 -14.39
N THR A 15 1.20 -2.65 -14.34
CA THR A 15 0.27 -3.61 -14.97
C THR A 15 -1.08 -3.71 -14.29
N LEU A 16 -1.21 -3.19 -13.06
CA LEU A 16 -2.41 -3.25 -12.23
C LEU A 16 -3.07 -1.87 -12.07
N GLU A 17 -2.59 -0.85 -12.78
CA GLU A 17 -3.03 0.55 -12.64
C GLU A 17 -4.55 0.71 -12.70
N CYS A 18 -5.20 0.15 -13.73
CA CYS A 18 -6.65 0.24 -13.88
C CYS A 18 -7.40 -0.40 -12.70
N ALA A 19 -6.96 -1.57 -12.24
CA ALA A 19 -7.60 -2.28 -11.14
C ALA A 19 -7.39 -1.57 -9.80
N ILE A 20 -6.18 -1.05 -9.55
CA ILE A 20 -5.87 -0.24 -8.36
C ILE A 20 -6.74 1.02 -8.35
N ALA A 21 -6.86 1.72 -9.47
CA ALA A 21 -7.69 2.93 -9.56
C ALA A 21 -9.18 2.63 -9.35
N GLN A 22 -9.67 1.50 -9.89
CA GLN A 22 -11.05 1.07 -9.76
C GLN A 22 -11.37 0.65 -8.31
N LEU A 23 -10.56 -0.22 -7.70
CA LEU A 23 -10.72 -0.63 -6.31
C LEU A 23 -10.56 0.54 -5.34
N HIS A 24 -9.64 1.48 -5.60
CA HIS A 24 -9.50 2.68 -4.77
C HIS A 24 -10.76 3.56 -4.80
N ARG A 25 -11.48 3.60 -5.93
CA ARG A 25 -12.75 4.32 -6.06
C ARG A 25 -13.89 3.56 -5.39
N ASP A 26 -14.01 2.27 -5.66
CA ASP A 26 -15.22 1.49 -5.43
C ASP A 26 -15.19 0.71 -4.09
N ASP A 27 -14.01 0.41 -3.55
CA ASP A 27 -13.83 -0.32 -2.28
C ASP A 27 -13.18 0.57 -1.19
N PRO A 28 -13.96 1.04 -0.19
CA PRO A 28 -13.44 1.80 0.95
C PRO A 28 -12.44 1.03 1.81
N LYS A 29 -12.53 -0.31 1.88
CA LYS A 29 -11.58 -1.13 2.63
C LYS A 29 -10.23 -1.17 1.93
N PHE A 30 -10.25 -1.30 0.60
CA PHE A 30 -9.03 -1.23 -0.20
C PHE A 30 -8.33 0.12 -0.01
N ARG A 31 -9.09 1.21 -0.01
CA ARG A 31 -8.56 2.56 0.29
C ARG A 31 -7.92 2.63 1.68
N SER A 32 -8.59 2.09 2.71
CA SER A 32 -8.04 2.02 4.07
C SER A 32 -6.71 1.26 4.13
N VAL A 33 -6.59 0.14 3.41
CA VAL A 33 -5.34 -0.62 3.32
C VAL A 33 -4.23 0.22 2.68
N GLY A 34 -4.54 0.95 1.60
CA GLY A 34 -3.60 1.88 0.99
C GLY A 34 -3.12 2.97 1.97
N GLU A 35 -4.03 3.60 2.69
CA GLU A 35 -3.70 4.62 3.70
C GLU A 35 -2.83 4.04 4.84
N GLU A 36 -3.11 2.81 5.28
CA GLU A 36 -2.28 2.12 6.28
C GLU A 36 -0.87 1.82 5.78
N MET A 37 -0.72 1.44 4.51
CA MET A 37 0.60 1.24 3.90
C MET A 37 1.38 2.55 3.81
N GLU A 38 0.74 3.66 3.43
CA GLU A 38 1.37 4.99 3.40
C GLU A 38 1.88 5.38 4.80
N MET A 39 1.06 5.18 5.83
CA MET A 39 1.43 5.46 7.22
C MET A 39 2.61 4.60 7.68
N ALA A 40 2.62 3.31 7.35
CA ALA A 40 3.70 2.40 7.70
C ALA A 40 5.01 2.75 6.97
N GLU A 41 4.94 3.21 5.72
CA GLU A 41 6.11 3.65 4.95
C GLU A 41 6.69 4.95 5.51
N MET A 42 5.83 5.92 5.85
CA MET A 42 6.25 7.15 6.54
C MET A 42 6.87 6.84 7.91
N ALA A 43 6.29 5.92 8.68
CA ALA A 43 6.83 5.50 9.97
C ALA A 43 8.19 4.81 9.81
N ARG A 44 8.33 3.89 8.84
CA ARG A 44 9.61 3.25 8.52
C ARG A 44 10.68 4.27 8.14
N ALA A 45 10.35 5.24 7.29
CA ALA A 45 11.27 6.30 6.90
C ALA A 45 11.68 7.18 8.09
N ARG A 46 10.75 7.47 9.00
CA ARG A 46 11.01 8.24 10.24
C ARG A 46 11.95 7.52 11.19
N TRP A 47 11.86 6.20 11.29
CA TRP A 47 12.71 5.38 12.16
C TRP A 47 13.91 4.77 11.43
N LYS A 48 14.31 5.29 10.25
CA LYS A 48 15.43 4.72 9.47
C LYS A 48 16.74 4.57 10.26
N ASP A 49 16.97 5.46 11.22
CA ASP A 49 18.18 5.49 12.04
C ASP A 49 18.07 4.57 13.28
N MET A 50 16.92 3.93 13.48
CA MET A 50 16.65 2.91 14.50
C MET A 50 16.23 1.60 13.82
N PRO A 51 17.18 0.70 13.48
CA PRO A 51 16.94 -0.45 12.63
C PRO A 51 15.86 -1.39 13.17
N ASP A 52 15.80 -1.62 14.48
CA ASP A 52 14.80 -2.49 15.10
C ASP A 52 13.36 -2.00 14.87
N ARG A 53 13.14 -0.68 14.96
CA ARG A 53 11.83 -0.07 14.70
C ARG A 53 11.52 -0.06 13.21
N ALA A 54 12.50 0.23 12.37
CA ALA A 54 12.32 0.18 10.92
C ALA A 54 11.98 -1.23 10.42
N GLU A 55 12.53 -2.27 11.06
CA GLU A 55 12.22 -3.68 10.75
C GLU A 55 10.77 -4.02 11.10
N GLU A 56 10.27 -3.56 12.25
CA GLU A 56 8.87 -3.77 12.67
C GLU A 56 7.89 -3.18 11.63
N TYR A 57 8.10 -1.93 11.20
CA TYR A 57 7.29 -1.32 10.15
C TYR A 57 7.48 -2.00 8.79
N GLY A 58 8.67 -2.56 8.51
CA GLY A 58 8.91 -3.38 7.32
C GLY A 58 8.01 -4.62 7.27
N ARG A 59 7.87 -5.34 8.38
CA ARG A 59 6.98 -6.52 8.47
C ARG A 59 5.51 -6.15 8.34
N ILE A 60 5.09 -5.00 8.88
CA ILE A 60 3.74 -4.47 8.71
C ILE A 60 3.47 -4.16 7.24
N LEU A 61 4.42 -3.49 6.57
CA LEU A 61 4.33 -3.20 5.13
C LEU A 61 4.21 -4.47 4.29
N GLU A 62 5.03 -5.49 4.54
CA GLU A 62 4.96 -6.76 3.79
C GLU A 62 3.59 -7.43 3.91
N ARG A 63 3.00 -7.41 5.11
CA ARG A 63 1.66 -7.96 5.34
C ARG A 63 0.60 -7.16 4.58
N LEU A 64 0.64 -5.83 4.69
CA LEU A 64 -0.33 -4.96 4.01
C LEU A 64 -0.20 -5.04 2.48
N GLU A 65 1.02 -5.12 1.94
CA GLU A 65 1.27 -5.29 0.51
C GLU A 65 0.68 -6.62 0.00
N LYS A 66 0.78 -7.69 0.81
CA LYS A 66 0.13 -8.95 0.47
C LYS A 66 -1.40 -8.85 0.48
N GLU A 67 -1.98 -8.24 1.52
CA GLU A 67 -3.44 -8.03 1.60
C GLU A 67 -3.95 -7.15 0.43
N PHE A 68 -3.18 -6.13 0.05
CA PHE A 68 -3.42 -5.28 -1.11
C PHE A 68 -3.40 -6.09 -2.41
N LEU A 69 -2.33 -6.85 -2.68
CA LEU A 69 -2.21 -7.64 -3.90
C LEU A 69 -3.26 -8.74 -4.00
N ASP A 70 -3.60 -9.40 -2.89
CA ASP A 70 -4.68 -10.40 -2.85
C ASP A 70 -6.04 -9.78 -3.23
N ALA A 71 -6.32 -8.53 -2.84
CA ALA A 71 -7.52 -7.81 -3.23
C ALA A 71 -7.52 -7.47 -4.73
N VAL A 72 -6.40 -7.00 -5.27
CA VAL A 72 -6.28 -6.65 -6.70
C VAL A 72 -6.37 -7.89 -7.61
N VAL A 73 -5.77 -9.02 -7.21
CA VAL A 73 -5.80 -10.26 -7.98
C VAL A 73 -7.18 -10.89 -7.96
N LYS A 74 -7.91 -10.83 -6.83
CA LYS A 74 -9.28 -11.34 -6.73
C LYS A 74 -10.28 -10.60 -7.59
N ASP A 75 -10.09 -9.30 -7.81
CA ASP A 75 -10.99 -8.50 -8.65
C ASP A 75 -10.72 -8.69 -10.16
N ASN A 76 -9.54 -9.17 -10.54
CA ASN A 76 -9.16 -9.49 -11.93
C ASN A 76 -9.33 -10.98 -12.31
N GLY A 77 -9.91 -11.81 -11.43
CA GLY A 77 -10.05 -13.27 -11.58
C GLY A 77 -11.46 -13.74 -11.91
#